data_AF-A0A376E7I5-F1
#
_entry.id   AF-A0A376E7I5-F1
#
_cell.length_a   1.000
_cell.length_b   1.000
_cell.length_c   1.000
_cell.angle_alpha   90.00
_cell.angle_beta   90.00
_cell.angle_gamma   90.00
#
_symmetry.space_group_name_H-M   'P 1'
#
loop_
_entity.id
_entity.type
_entity.pdbx_description
1 polymer ?
#
loop_
_entity_poly.entity_id
_entity_poly.type
_entity_poly.pdbx_seq_one_letter_code
_entity_poly.pdbx_strand_id
1 'polypeptide(L)'
;MKVLKIYLSSITRRPIFFMLLKDSEKAFSKQKKHRSHKHVSSPYKNSSSKRIIMFLRWMVRKDKHGVDFGIWENIDQKHLSIPLDVHTGNISRKLGLVSRTQNDWKTVEELDAAIRQFDETDPAKYDFALFGLGVTKELL
;
A
#
# COMPACT_ATOMS: atom_id res chain seq x y z
N MET A 1 25.48 -13.32 -13.97
CA MET A 1 24.47 -14.33 -13.57
C MET A 1 24.44 -14.69 -12.06
N LYS A 2 25.39 -14.24 -11.21
CA LYS A 2 25.34 -14.48 -9.74
C LYS A 2 24.54 -13.43 -8.95
N VAL A 3 24.39 -12.21 -9.47
CA VAL A 3 23.66 -11.11 -8.81
C VAL A 3 22.14 -11.36 -8.74
N LEU A 4 21.57 -12.02 -9.75
CA LEU A 4 20.15 -12.38 -9.77
C LEU A 4 19.76 -13.46 -8.74
N LYS A 5 20.67 -14.37 -8.37
CA LYS A 5 20.38 -15.43 -7.38
C LYS A 5 20.32 -14.90 -5.94
N ILE A 6 21.13 -13.90 -5.61
CA ILE A 6 21.08 -13.20 -4.30
C ILE A 6 19.82 -12.31 -4.21
N TYR A 7 19.39 -11.76 -5.35
CA TYR A 7 18.13 -11.02 -5.48
C TYR A 7 16.92 -11.90 -5.16
N LEU A 8 16.89 -13.13 -5.68
CA LEU A 8 15.78 -14.06 -5.47
C LEU A 8 15.71 -14.62 -4.03
N SER A 9 16.85 -14.81 -3.35
CA SER A 9 16.87 -15.30 -1.96
C SER A 9 16.44 -14.27 -0.92
N SER A 10 16.37 -12.98 -1.29
CA SER A 10 16.03 -11.86 -0.40
C SER A 10 14.54 -11.48 -0.46
N ILE A 11 13.80 -12.05 -1.42
CA ILE A 11 12.37 -11.78 -1.69
C ILE A 11 11.45 -12.32 -0.58
N THR A 12 11.92 -13.27 0.23
CA THR A 12 11.08 -14.00 1.19
C THR A 12 10.74 -13.23 2.47
N ARG A 13 11.31 -12.04 2.71
CA ARG A 13 11.05 -11.27 3.94
C ARG A 13 10.69 -9.80 3.76
N ARG A 14 10.63 -9.28 2.52
CA ARG A 14 10.26 -7.88 2.26
C ARG A 14 9.31 -7.83 1.05
N PRO A 15 8.08 -7.30 1.18
CA PRO A 15 7.18 -7.20 0.05
C PRO A 15 7.83 -6.35 -1.05
N ILE A 16 7.67 -6.77 -2.31
CA ILE A 16 8.18 -6.08 -3.53
C ILE A 16 7.85 -4.58 -3.49
N PHE A 17 6.71 -4.25 -2.89
CA PHE A 17 6.24 -2.91 -2.56
C PHE A 17 7.31 -2.04 -1.86
N PHE A 18 8.01 -2.58 -0.87
CA PHE A 18 9.03 -1.88 -0.07
C PHE A 18 10.28 -1.53 -0.88
N MET A 19 10.56 -2.33 -1.92
CA MET A 19 11.69 -2.13 -2.82
C MET A 19 11.39 -1.07 -3.88
N LEU A 20 10.19 -1.11 -4.48
CA LEU A 20 9.73 -0.08 -5.42
C LEU A 20 9.71 1.32 -4.77
N LEU A 21 9.30 1.41 -3.51
CA LEU A 21 9.31 2.68 -2.77
C LEU A 21 10.73 3.17 -2.51
N LYS A 22 11.65 2.27 -2.15
CA LYS A 22 13.07 2.60 -1.95
C LYS A 22 13.72 3.11 -3.23
N ASP A 23 13.41 2.48 -4.35
CA ASP A 23 13.98 2.86 -5.64
C ASP A 23 13.37 4.16 -6.15
N SER A 24 12.07 4.40 -5.91
CA SER A 24 11.46 5.70 -6.16
C SER A 24 12.11 6.80 -5.31
N GLU A 25 12.32 6.59 -4.00
CA GLU A 25 12.97 7.58 -3.12
C GLU A 25 14.41 7.86 -3.56
N LYS A 26 15.18 6.83 -3.92
CA LYS A 26 16.54 6.98 -4.47
C LYS A 26 16.56 7.72 -5.80
N ALA A 27 15.58 7.48 -6.68
CA ALA A 27 15.47 8.19 -7.95
C ALA A 27 15.23 9.69 -7.71
N PHE A 28 14.36 10.04 -6.76
CA PHE A 28 14.12 11.43 -6.37
C PHE A 28 15.31 12.04 -5.60
N SER A 29 16.07 11.27 -4.81
CA SER A 29 17.17 11.81 -4.00
C SER A 29 18.39 12.25 -4.82
N LYS A 30 18.54 11.78 -6.07
CA LYS A 30 19.70 12.12 -6.93
C LYS A 30 19.57 13.47 -7.64
N GLN A 31 18.40 14.13 -7.58
CA GLN A 31 18.19 15.43 -8.22
C GLN A 31 18.34 16.60 -7.23
N LYS A 32 18.74 17.79 -7.73
CA LYS A 32 18.75 19.05 -6.95
C LYS A 32 17.41 19.19 -6.22
N LYS A 33 17.46 19.60 -4.95
CA LYS A 33 16.30 19.74 -4.03
C LYS A 33 15.15 20.49 -4.71
N HIS A 34 14.25 19.74 -5.36
CA HIS A 34 13.13 20.32 -6.09
C HIS A 34 11.93 20.44 -5.16
N ARG A 35 11.09 21.47 -5.37
CA ARG A 35 9.91 21.74 -4.54
C ARG A 35 8.95 20.54 -4.45
N SER A 36 8.99 19.63 -5.44
CA SER A 36 8.17 18.42 -5.49
C SER A 36 8.61 17.32 -4.52
N HIS A 37 9.85 17.32 -4.02
CA HIS A 37 10.38 16.23 -3.19
C HIS A 37 9.60 16.08 -1.87
N LYS A 38 9.04 17.17 -1.33
CA LYS A 38 8.20 17.14 -0.12
C LYS A 38 6.86 16.43 -0.32
N HIS A 39 6.44 16.21 -1.57
CA HIS A 39 5.17 15.57 -1.91
C HIS A 39 5.29 14.07 -2.16
N VAL A 40 6.53 13.53 -2.16
CA VAL A 40 6.79 12.10 -2.25
C VAL A 40 6.91 11.55 -0.83
N SER A 41 5.84 10.93 -0.35
CA SER A 41 5.81 10.24 0.94
C SER A 41 6.72 9.02 0.92
N SER A 42 7.47 8.80 2.01
CA SER A 42 8.35 7.64 2.17
C SER A 42 7.94 6.80 3.39
N PRO A 43 7.76 5.47 3.23
CA PRO A 43 7.55 4.56 4.35
C PRO A 43 8.71 4.57 5.35
N TYR A 44 9.93 4.83 4.87
CA TYR A 44 11.13 4.92 5.71
C TYR A 44 11.11 6.12 6.67
N LYS A 45 10.25 7.10 6.40
CA LYS A 45 9.97 8.25 7.29
C LYS A 45 8.68 8.03 8.10
N ASN A 46 8.26 6.78 8.24
CA ASN A 46 7.03 6.35 8.90
C ASN A 46 5.74 6.97 8.32
N SER A 47 5.77 7.39 7.04
CA SER A 47 4.56 7.83 6.35
C SER A 47 3.72 6.62 5.92
N SER A 48 2.39 6.70 6.07
CA SER A 48 1.49 5.70 5.49
C SER A 48 1.65 5.56 3.97
N SER A 49 2.30 6.52 3.30
CA SER A 49 2.60 6.45 1.87
C SER A 49 1.36 6.25 0.99
N LYS A 50 0.21 6.74 1.47
CA LYS A 50 -1.11 6.59 0.84
C LYS A 50 -1.09 6.83 -0.67
N ARG A 51 -0.52 7.95 -1.12
CA ARG A 51 -0.60 8.37 -2.52
C ARG A 51 0.05 7.38 -3.47
N ILE A 52 1.21 6.87 -3.09
CA ILE A 52 1.96 5.92 -3.91
C ILE A 52 1.36 4.51 -3.82
N ILE A 53 0.79 4.12 -2.67
CA ILE A 53 -0.04 2.91 -2.56
C ILE A 53 -1.24 3.00 -3.51
N MET A 54 -1.98 4.10 -3.48
CA MET A 54 -3.17 4.31 -4.32
C MET A 54 -2.82 4.26 -5.81
N PHE A 55 -1.73 4.94 -6.20
CA PHE A 55 -1.24 4.87 -7.56
C PHE A 55 -0.89 3.43 -7.97
N LEU A 56 -0.14 2.70 -7.14
CA LEU A 56 0.21 1.31 -7.43
C LEU A 56 -1.03 0.41 -7.53
N ARG A 57 -2.04 0.62 -6.70
CA ARG A 57 -3.31 -0.09 -6.80
C ARG A 57 -3.96 0.13 -8.17
N TRP A 58 -4.12 1.38 -8.60
CA TRP A 58 -4.72 1.69 -9.90
C TRP A 58 -3.92 1.07 -11.06
N MET A 59 -2.59 1.05 -10.99
CA MET A 59 -1.77 0.57 -12.11
C MET A 59 -1.69 -0.95 -12.18
N VAL A 60 -1.72 -1.64 -11.04
CA VAL A 60 -1.45 -3.09 -10.94
C VAL A 60 -2.73 -3.92 -10.82
N ARG A 61 -3.69 -3.48 -10.00
CA ARG A 61 -4.88 -4.28 -9.68
C ARG A 61 -5.79 -4.35 -10.90
N LYS A 62 -6.25 -5.55 -11.25
CA LYS A 62 -7.22 -5.77 -12.32
C LYS A 62 -8.60 -5.98 -11.69
N ASP A 63 -9.39 -4.92 -11.62
CA ASP A 63 -10.77 -5.02 -11.14
C ASP A 63 -11.76 -5.31 -12.29
N LYS A 64 -12.98 -5.72 -11.93
CA LYS A 64 -14.07 -5.97 -12.89
C LYS A 64 -14.97 -4.75 -13.11
N HIS A 65 -14.67 -3.63 -12.46
CA HIS A 65 -15.57 -2.47 -12.34
C HIS A 65 -15.02 -1.22 -13.05
N GLY A 66 -13.81 -1.28 -13.59
CA GLY A 66 -13.18 -0.21 -14.36
C GLY A 66 -12.61 0.92 -13.51
N VAL A 67 -12.38 0.73 -12.20
CA VAL A 67 -11.81 1.78 -11.34
C VAL A 67 -10.28 1.70 -11.32
N ASP A 68 -9.73 0.50 -11.23
CA ASP A 68 -8.29 0.27 -11.37
C ASP A 68 -7.95 -0.01 -12.85
N PHE A 69 -6.92 0.65 -13.39
CA PHE A 69 -6.49 0.50 -14.79
C PHE A 69 -5.90 -0.89 -15.08
N GLY A 70 -5.16 -1.48 -14.14
CA GLY A 70 -4.60 -2.82 -14.29
C GLY A 70 -3.62 -3.03 -15.45
N ILE A 71 -2.98 -1.95 -15.92
CA ILE A 71 -2.09 -1.96 -17.10
C ILE A 71 -0.69 -2.54 -16.81
N TRP A 72 -0.31 -2.71 -15.55
CA TRP A 72 0.98 -3.27 -15.15
C TRP A 72 0.85 -4.76 -14.81
N GLU A 73 1.27 -5.61 -15.74
CA GLU A 73 1.10 -7.07 -15.62
C GLU A 73 2.28 -7.77 -14.93
N ASN A 74 3.40 -7.07 -14.76
CA ASN A 74 4.62 -7.63 -14.18
C ASN A 74 4.64 -7.65 -12.64
N ILE A 75 3.59 -7.12 -12.00
CA ILE A 75 3.45 -7.07 -10.55
C ILE A 75 2.16 -7.78 -10.18
N ASP A 76 2.23 -8.69 -9.21
CA ASP A 76 1.07 -9.40 -8.71
C ASP A 76 0.31 -8.54 -7.68
N GLN A 77 -1.02 -8.47 -7.84
CA GLN A 77 -1.92 -7.71 -6.97
C GLN A 77 -1.90 -8.17 -5.51
N LYS A 78 -1.46 -9.40 -5.21
CA LYS A 78 -1.22 -9.88 -3.83
C LYS A 78 -0.23 -9.01 -3.05
N HIS A 79 0.61 -8.26 -3.75
CA HIS A 79 1.61 -7.37 -3.16
C HIS A 79 1.09 -5.96 -2.86
N LEU A 80 -0.17 -5.67 -3.19
CA LEU A 80 -0.77 -4.36 -2.95
C LEU A 80 -1.23 -4.22 -1.50
N SER A 81 -1.18 -2.99 -1.01
CA SER A 81 -1.70 -2.61 0.31
C SER A 81 -2.93 -1.72 0.15
N ILE A 82 -3.74 -1.61 1.20
CA ILE A 82 -4.83 -0.63 1.23
C ILE A 82 -4.25 0.77 1.42
N PRO A 83 -4.65 1.79 0.62
CA PRO A 83 -4.18 3.15 0.77
C PRO A 83 -4.77 3.82 2.03
N LEU A 84 -4.10 3.62 3.16
CA LEU A 84 -4.54 4.09 4.48
C LEU A 84 -4.71 5.62 4.55
N ASP A 85 -5.94 6.05 4.73
CA ASP A 85 -6.29 7.42 5.14
C ASP A 85 -6.96 7.48 6.52
N VAL A 86 -7.35 8.71 6.91
CA VAL A 86 -8.03 8.96 8.19
C VAL A 86 -9.30 8.13 8.31
N HIS A 87 -10.09 8.06 7.25
CA HIS A 87 -11.38 7.39 7.25
C HIS A 87 -11.22 5.87 7.33
N THR A 88 -10.43 5.31 6.43
CA THR A 88 -10.05 3.90 6.38
C THR A 88 -9.46 3.47 7.71
N GLY A 89 -8.52 4.24 8.26
CA GLY A 89 -7.93 3.94 9.57
C GLY A 89 -8.97 3.94 10.69
N ASN A 90 -9.93 4.86 10.68
CA ASN A 90 -10.98 4.91 11.70
C ASN A 90 -11.92 3.71 11.61
N ILE A 91 -12.37 3.36 10.40
CA ILE A 91 -13.23 2.19 10.19
C ILE A 91 -12.48 0.91 10.56
N SER A 92 -11.22 0.75 10.14
CA SER A 92 -10.39 -0.39 10.52
C SER A 92 -10.23 -0.54 12.04
N ARG A 93 -10.13 0.57 12.79
CA ARG A 93 -10.10 0.52 14.28
C ARG A 93 -11.43 0.05 14.86
N LYS A 94 -12.54 0.59 14.36
CA LYS A 94 -13.88 0.20 14.80
C LYS A 94 -14.17 -1.28 14.54
N LEU A 95 -13.64 -1.82 13.45
CA LEU A 95 -13.72 -3.22 13.08
C LEU A 95 -12.70 -4.12 13.82
N GLY A 96 -11.82 -3.56 14.65
CA GLY A 96 -10.79 -4.33 15.36
C GLY A 96 -9.65 -4.85 14.47
N LEU A 97 -9.53 -4.36 13.24
CA LEU A 97 -8.48 -4.75 12.29
C LEU A 97 -7.13 -4.11 12.60
N VAL A 98 -7.15 -2.94 13.25
CA VAL A 98 -5.94 -2.22 13.71
C VAL A 98 -6.15 -1.69 15.12
N SER A 99 -5.10 -1.76 15.92
CA SER A 99 -5.06 -1.25 17.30
C SER A 99 -4.35 0.10 17.40
N ARG A 100 -3.45 0.41 16.47
CA ARG A 100 -2.65 1.64 16.49
C ARG A 100 -3.50 2.88 16.21
N THR A 101 -3.27 3.93 17.00
CA THR A 101 -3.97 5.22 16.83
C THR A 101 -3.36 6.09 15.73
N GLN A 102 -2.07 5.94 15.43
CA GLN A 102 -1.40 6.68 14.36
C GLN A 102 -1.79 6.13 12.98
N ASN A 103 -1.78 6.99 11.96
CA ASN A 103 -1.90 6.59 10.55
C ASN A 103 -0.51 6.61 9.90
N ASP A 104 0.36 5.71 10.34
CA ASP A 104 1.74 5.58 9.88
C ASP A 104 1.95 4.27 9.11
N TRP A 105 3.19 4.03 8.66
CA TRP A 105 3.51 2.80 7.93
C TRP A 105 3.26 1.53 8.77
N LYS A 106 3.50 1.58 10.07
CA LYS A 106 3.23 0.45 10.97
C LYS A 106 1.75 0.08 11.01
N THR A 107 0.86 1.07 10.94
CA THR A 107 -0.59 0.82 10.83
C THR A 107 -0.97 0.22 9.48
N VAL A 108 -0.26 0.57 8.39
CA VAL A 108 -0.43 -0.11 7.10
C VAL A 108 -0.01 -1.58 7.19
N GLU A 109 1.13 -1.87 7.83
CA GLU A 109 1.59 -3.26 8.04
C GLU A 109 0.64 -4.07 8.91
N GLU A 110 0.11 -3.47 9.98
CA GLU A 110 -0.89 -4.08 10.85
C GLU A 110 -2.17 -4.40 10.06
N LEU A 111 -2.67 -3.43 9.29
CA LEU A 111 -3.85 -3.62 8.46
C LEU A 111 -3.62 -4.69 7.38
N ASP A 112 -2.46 -4.69 6.72
CA ASP A 112 -2.11 -5.68 5.71
C ASP A 112 -2.09 -7.10 6.27
N ALA A 113 -1.59 -7.28 7.49
CA ALA A 113 -1.58 -8.57 8.18
C ALA A 113 -2.98 -9.05 8.55
N ALA A 114 -3.88 -8.15 8.95
CA ALA A 114 -5.28 -8.49 9.21
C ALA A 114 -6.03 -8.84 7.92
N ILE A 115 -5.92 -8.00 6.90
CA ILE A 115 -6.70 -8.13 5.66
C ILE A 115 -6.31 -9.36 4.84
N ARG A 116 -5.04 -9.76 4.86
CA ARG A 116 -4.56 -10.96 4.16
C ARG A 116 -5.09 -12.27 4.73
N GLN A 117 -5.60 -12.26 5.96
CA GLN A 117 -6.30 -13.42 6.51
C GLN A 117 -7.64 -13.67 5.81
N PHE A 118 -8.22 -12.65 5.17
CA PHE A 118 -9.47 -12.76 4.42
C PHE A 118 -9.24 -13.04 2.93
N ASP A 119 -8.25 -12.38 2.32
CA ASP A 119 -7.82 -12.68 0.95
C ASP A 119 -6.36 -12.27 0.74
N GLU A 120 -5.48 -13.25 0.63
CA GLU A 120 -4.06 -13.02 0.35
C GLU A 120 -3.76 -12.69 -1.12
N THR A 121 -4.68 -13.03 -2.03
CA THR A 121 -4.52 -12.88 -3.48
C THR A 121 -4.93 -11.52 -4.01
N ASP A 122 -5.92 -10.86 -3.38
CA ASP A 122 -6.32 -9.47 -3.69
C ASP A 122 -6.64 -8.68 -2.41
N PRO A 123 -5.65 -8.39 -1.55
CA PRO A 123 -5.88 -7.68 -0.29
C PRO A 123 -6.29 -6.22 -0.49
N ALA A 124 -5.92 -5.58 -1.60
CA ALA A 124 -6.28 -4.18 -1.86
C ALA A 124 -7.76 -3.97 -2.23
N LYS A 125 -8.50 -5.05 -2.54
CA LYS A 125 -9.95 -4.97 -2.85
C LYS A 125 -10.78 -4.37 -1.72
N TYR A 126 -10.33 -4.58 -0.48
CA TYR A 126 -11.06 -4.13 0.70
C TYR A 126 -10.99 -2.62 0.92
N ASP A 127 -10.20 -1.87 0.14
CA ASP A 127 -10.25 -0.41 0.17
C ASP A 127 -11.67 0.11 -0.07
N PHE A 128 -12.36 -0.40 -1.10
CA PHE A 128 -13.73 -0.02 -1.40
C PHE A 128 -14.70 -0.38 -0.29
N ALA A 129 -14.53 -1.55 0.34
CA ALA A 129 -15.39 -1.98 1.44
C ALA A 129 -15.22 -1.07 2.66
N LEU A 130 -13.98 -0.80 3.08
CA LEU A 130 -13.69 0.06 4.22
C LEU A 130 -14.09 1.51 3.96
N PHE A 131 -13.91 2.00 2.74
CA PHE A 131 -14.37 3.33 2.34
C PHE A 131 -15.91 3.43 2.38
N GLY A 132 -16.60 2.48 1.74
CA GLY A 132 -18.06 2.44 1.64
C GLY A 132 -18.74 2.40 3.00
N LEU A 133 -18.27 1.54 3.92
CA LEU A 133 -18.81 1.39 5.27
C LEU A 133 -18.83 2.70 6.06
N GLY A 134 -17.84 3.56 5.88
CA GLY A 134 -17.84 4.83 6.57
C GLY A 134 -18.59 5.95 5.83
N VAL A 135 -18.89 5.81 4.52
CA VAL A 135 -19.83 6.70 3.82
C VAL A 135 -21.27 6.40 4.26
N THR A 136 -21.63 5.13 4.41
CA THR A 136 -22.98 4.69 4.81
C THR A 136 -23.30 4.94 6.29
N LYS A 137 -22.31 5.37 7.09
CA LYS A 137 -22.44 5.59 8.55
C LYS A 137 -22.85 4.35 9.34
N GLU A 138 -22.76 3.16 8.77
CA GLU A 138 -23.18 1.90 9.42
C GLU A 138 -22.37 1.57 10.67
N LEU A 139 -21.20 2.17 10.82
CA LEU A 139 -20.32 2.02 11.97
C LEU A 139 -20.13 3.34 12.75
N LEU A 140 -20.94 4.37 12.51
CA LEU A 140 -20.80 5.65 13.22
C LEU A 140 -21.36 5.62 14.63
#